data_AF-A0A2V8N5M5-F1
#
_entry.id   AF-A0A2V8N5M5-F1
#
_cell.length_a   1.000
_cell.length_b   1.000
_cell.length_c   1.000
_cell.angle_alpha   90.00
_cell.angle_beta   90.00
_cell.angle_gamma   90.00
#
_symmetry.space_group_name_H-M   'P 1'
#
loop_
_entity.id
_entity.type
_entity.pdbx_description
1 polymer ?
#
loop_
_entity_poly.entity_id
_entity_poly.type
_entity_poly.pdbx_seq_one_letter_code
_entity_poly.pdbx_strand_id
1 'polypeptide(L)' 'MDSVPEPYNKKSFMRRSHKRSNVETTFHMVKSKFGDRLRSKTRTAQINEAMCKVLAHNLCCLIQSIYELGI' A
#
# COMPACT_ATOMS: atom_id res chain seq x y z
N MET A 1 17.33 32.52 30.74
CA MET A 1 17.87 32.46 29.38
C MET A 1 17.51 31.10 28.85
N ASP A 2 16.42 31.09 28.11
CA ASP A 2 15.50 29.96 27.97
C ASP A 2 16.09 28.81 27.16
N SER A 3 16.06 27.61 27.73
CA SER A 3 16.29 26.36 27.02
C SER A 3 15.09 26.11 26.11
N VAL A 4 15.13 26.66 24.90
CA VAL A 4 14.15 26.39 23.84
C VAL A 4 14.12 24.89 23.58
N PRO A 5 12.98 24.20 23.73
CA PRO A 5 12.87 22.80 23.35
C PRO A 5 13.10 22.67 21.84
N GLU A 6 13.99 21.78 21.46
CA GLU A 6 14.29 21.46 20.07
C GLU A 6 12.97 21.24 19.29
N PRO A 7 12.71 21.96 18.19
CA PRO A 7 11.42 21.88 17.51
C PRO A 7 11.21 20.47 16.95
N TYR A 8 10.05 19.88 17.27
CA TYR A 8 9.52 18.62 16.74
C TYR A 8 9.99 18.38 15.31
N ASN A 9 10.93 17.44 15.14
CA ASN A 9 11.63 17.21 13.88
C ASN A 9 10.68 16.53 12.87
N LYS A 10 9.81 17.33 12.26
CA LYS A 10 8.79 16.94 11.27
C LYS A 10 9.39 16.09 10.14
N LYS A 11 10.65 16.33 9.77
CA LYS A 11 11.35 15.57 8.72
C LYS A 11 11.62 14.12 9.11
N SER A 12 11.99 13.83 10.36
CA SER A 12 12.26 12.47 10.81
C SER A 12 10.99 11.69 11.18
N PHE A 13 9.90 12.39 11.52
CA PHE A 13 8.54 11.83 11.61
C PHE A 13 7.97 11.50 10.22
N MET A 14 8.00 12.45 9.27
CA MET A 14 7.54 12.22 7.90
C MET A 14 8.29 11.06 7.23
N ARG A 15 9.61 10.98 7.37
CA ARG A 15 10.43 9.92 6.76
C ARG A 15 10.08 8.50 7.25
N ARG A 16 9.60 8.34 8.49
CA ARG A 16 9.10 7.06 9.03
C ARG A 16 7.63 6.81 8.67
N SER A 17 6.80 7.85 8.70
CA SER A 17 5.37 7.76 8.36
C SER A 17 5.09 7.52 6.88
N HIS A 18 5.97 7.92 5.96
CA HIS A 18 5.78 7.68 4.51
C HIS A 18 5.70 6.19 4.16
N LYS A 19 6.50 5.34 4.80
CA LYS A 19 6.49 3.89 4.49
C LYS A 19 5.16 3.24 4.88
N ARG A 20 4.60 3.64 6.04
CA ARG A 20 3.29 3.16 6.50
C ARG A 20 2.16 3.69 5.60
N SER A 21 2.21 4.98 5.27
CA SER A 21 1.24 5.60 4.37
C SER A 21 1.20 4.92 3.00
N ASN A 22 2.37 4.61 2.41
CA ASN A 22 2.45 3.90 1.14
C ASN A 22 1.79 2.52 1.18
N VAL A 23 1.98 1.77 2.28
CA VAL A 23 1.34 0.47 2.48
C VAL A 23 -0.18 0.64 2.61
N GLU A 24 -0.64 1.58 3.42
CA GLU A 24 -2.07 1.87 3.59
C GLU A 24 -2.73 2.30 2.27
N THR A 25 -2.08 3.15 1.48
CA THR A 25 -2.54 3.55 0.15
C THR A 25 -2.60 2.35 -0.79
N THR A 26 -1.60 1.45 -0.77
CA THR A 26 -1.60 0.25 -1.60
C THR A 26 -2.77 -0.67 -1.24
N PHE A 27 -3.01 -0.91 0.05
CA PHE A 27 -4.18 -1.68 0.50
C PHE A 27 -5.49 -1.01 0.08
N HIS A 28 -5.59 0.32 0.14
CA HIS A 28 -6.75 1.04 -0.37
C HIS A 28 -6.94 0.78 -1.87
N MET A 29 -5.91 0.95 -2.69
CA MET A 29 -5.99 0.74 -4.14
C MET A 29 -6.42 -0.69 -4.51
N VAL A 30 -5.85 -1.70 -3.84
CA VAL A 30 -6.24 -3.11 -4.04
C VAL A 30 -7.73 -3.30 -3.72
N LYS A 31 -8.19 -2.79 -2.57
CA LYS A 31 -9.59 -2.91 -2.15
C LYS A 31 -10.56 -2.12 -3.03
N SER A 32 -10.17 -0.95 -3.52
CA SER A 32 -10.98 -0.17 -4.46
C SER A 32 -11.14 -0.87 -5.80
N LYS A 33 -10.10 -1.57 -6.28
CA LYS A 33 -10.12 -2.24 -7.60
C LYS A 33 -10.77 -3.63 -7.57
N PHE A 34 -10.49 -4.43 -6.54
CA PHE A 34 -10.90 -5.84 -6.46
C PHE A 34 -11.96 -6.12 -5.38
N GLY A 35 -12.37 -5.09 -4.64
CA GLY A 35 -13.27 -5.21 -3.49
C GLY A 35 -12.58 -5.78 -2.24
N ASP A 36 -13.09 -5.39 -1.06
CA ASP A 36 -12.56 -5.81 0.25
C ASP A 36 -12.98 -7.24 0.64
N ARG A 37 -14.07 -7.76 0.06
CA ARG A 37 -14.66 -9.03 0.49
C ARG A 37 -13.83 -10.22 0.02
N LEU A 38 -13.56 -11.15 0.94
CA LEU A 38 -13.07 -12.50 0.62
C LEU A 38 -14.27 -13.47 0.62
N ARG A 39 -14.40 -14.27 -0.44
CA ARG A 39 -15.55 -15.18 -0.61
C ARG A 39 -15.24 -16.62 -0.19
N SER A 40 -13.96 -16.94 -0.04
CA SER A 40 -13.49 -18.26 0.36
C SER A 40 -13.95 -18.65 1.77
N LYS A 41 -14.26 -19.94 1.97
CA LYS A 41 -14.78 -20.48 3.25
C LYS A 41 -13.70 -20.95 4.22
N THR A 42 -12.56 -21.40 3.70
CA THR A 42 -11.45 -21.88 4.54
C THR A 42 -10.40 -20.79 4.71
N ARG A 43 -9.73 -20.77 5.86
CA ARG A 43 -8.69 -19.78 6.16
C ARG A 43 -7.58 -19.79 5.11
N THR A 44 -7.13 -20.97 4.69
CA THR A 44 -6.10 -21.11 3.65
C THR A 44 -6.54 -20.50 2.32
N ALA A 45 -7.78 -20.78 1.90
CA ALA A 45 -8.30 -20.21 0.66
C ALA A 45 -8.51 -18.70 0.74
N GLN A 46 -8.92 -18.16 1.90
CA GLN A 46 -9.03 -16.72 2.13
C GLN A 46 -7.67 -16.02 2.03
N ILE A 47 -6.62 -16.62 2.61
CA ILE A 47 -5.25 -16.10 2.51
C ILE A 47 -4.79 -16.10 1.05
N ASN A 48 -4.99 -17.22 0.35
CA ASN A 48 -4.63 -17.32 -1.07
C ASN A 48 -5.41 -16.31 -1.93
N GLU A 49 -6.70 -16.13 -1.68
CA GLU A 49 -7.53 -15.13 -2.37
C GLU A 49 -7.00 -13.71 -2.15
N ALA A 50 -6.63 -13.36 -0.92
CA ALA A 50 -6.01 -12.07 -0.62
C ALA A 50 -4.66 -11.89 -1.33
N MET A 51 -3.80 -12.93 -1.33
CA MET A 51 -2.51 -12.88 -2.02
C MET A 51 -2.68 -12.75 -3.55
N CYS A 52 -3.65 -13.43 -4.14
CA CYS A 52 -3.98 -13.31 -5.56
C CYS A 52 -4.43 -11.88 -5.92
N LYS A 53 -5.22 -11.20 -5.08
CA LYS A 53 -5.60 -9.80 -5.30
C LYS A 53 -4.39 -8.86 -5.31
N VAL A 54 -3.41 -9.10 -4.43
CA VAL A 54 -2.14 -8.34 -4.41
C VAL A 54 -1.33 -8.60 -5.68
N LEU A 55 -1.20 -9.86 -6.10
CA LEU A 55 -0.50 -10.22 -7.33
C LEU A 55 -1.15 -9.58 -8.56
N ALA A 56 -2.48 -9.64 -8.65
CA ALA A 56 -3.25 -9.02 -9.73
C ALA A 56 -3.09 -7.49 -9.76
N HIS A 57 -3.02 -6.84 -8.59
CA HIS A 57 -2.73 -5.40 -8.51
C HIS A 57 -1.35 -5.07 -9.08
N ASN A 58 -0.32 -5.82 -8.71
CA ASN A 58 1.04 -5.62 -9.21
C ASN A 58 1.11 -5.79 -10.73
N LEU A 59 0.41 -6.78 -11.29
CA LEU A 59 0.33 -6.96 -12.73
C LEU A 59 -0.36 -5.78 -13.42
N CYS A 60 -1.42 -5.22 -12.83
CA CYS A 60 -2.06 -4.01 -13.36
C CYS A 60 -1.09 -2.82 -13.40
N CYS A 61 -0.32 -2.61 -12.34
CA CYS A 61 0.69 -1.54 -12.28
C CYS A 61 1.78 -1.77 -13.34
N LEU A 62 2.27 -3.01 -13.49
CA LEU A 62 3.26 -3.34 -14.51
C LEU A 62 2.74 -3.04 -15.92
N ILE A 63 1.53 -3.49 -16.25
CA ILE A 63 0.90 -3.22 -17.54
C ILE A 63 0.76 -1.72 -17.78
N GLN A 64 0.30 -0.97 -16.77
CA GLN A 64 0.21 0.49 -16.85
C GLN A 64 1.58 1.12 -17.14
N SER A 65 2.63 0.70 -16.42
CA SER A 65 3.99 1.19 -16.63
C SER A 65 4.53 0.85 -18.02
N ILE A 66 4.20 -0.32 -18.57
CA ILE A 66 4.59 -0.71 -19.95
C ILE A 66 3.98 0.27 -20.96
N TYR A 67 2.67 0.55 -20.85
CA TYR A 67 2.00 1.52 -21.74
C TYR A 67 2.51 2.95 -21.54
N GLU A 68 2.80 3.37 -20.31
CA GLU A 68 3.33 4.72 -20.01
C GLU A 68 4.76 4.91 -20.55
N LEU A 69 5.58 3.86 -20.52
CA LEU A 69 6.96 3.90 -21.01
C LEU A 69 7.07 3.61 -22.52
N GLY A 70 5.97 3.22 -23.17
CA GLY A 70 5.93 2.90 -24.60
C GLY A 70 6.70 1.65 -24.98
N ILE A 71 6.74 0.65 -24.09
CA ILE A 71 7.39 -0.66 -24.28
C ILE A 71 6.37 -1.69 -24.74
#